data_AF-A0A2G1WZE3-F1
#
_entry.id   AF-A0A2G1WZE3-F1
#
_cell.length_a   1.000
_cell.length_b   1.000
_cell.length_c   1.000
_cell.angle_alpha   90.00
_cell.angle_beta   90.00
_cell.angle_gamma   90.00
#
_symmetry.space_group_name_H-M   'P 1'
#
loop_
_entity.id
_entity.type
_entity.pdbx_description
1 polymer ?
#
loop_
_entity_poly.entity_id
_entity_poly.type
_entity_poly.pdbx_seq_one_letter_code
_entity_poly.pdbx_strand_id
1 'polypeptide(L)'
;LDGVVARVTRATETDEAPDGEGLTTTDAGVESFVLIESDPEAVPTFAGGVAVANGVPEGDHRFTVNGAGRTPHSETLTVSADEPVTRAGADGEIPLVAREDARKVELDDAESDADLTRTAVEDDFAGRIYDSAIDGSDAVYVHAGGAYTTEVRDADDEVGAYRVNPDPPGAGSDDGDDSGETEDPIRIERPETGAAPLAGYVADVAEETRAAVAAAAAESDDGDGSGPSNAVNGLERALAAAVDQAERAEERAREGDREGTDRQLENVVDRIARIEERLAAAREGLPPGLANATGKRIEQATKRVEQAQNSEKL
;
A
#
# COMPACT_ATOMS: atom_id res chain seq x y z
N LEU A 1 -17.79 -28.35 9.59
CA LEU A 1 -18.06 -27.87 8.21
C LEU A 1 -17.15 -26.69 8.13
N ASP A 2 -15.94 -26.96 7.67
CA ASP A 2 -14.87 -25.99 7.65
C ASP A 2 -15.02 -25.32 6.27
N GLY A 3 -15.41 -24.05 6.31
CA GLY A 3 -15.81 -23.29 5.14
C GLY A 3 -14.83 -22.17 4.86
N VAL A 4 -14.55 -21.92 3.59
CA VAL A 4 -13.84 -20.72 3.14
C VAL A 4 -14.85 -19.78 2.51
N VAL A 5 -14.84 -18.52 2.93
CA VAL A 5 -15.73 -17.48 2.41
C VAL A 5 -14.90 -16.28 1.94
N ALA A 6 -15.25 -15.75 0.78
CA ALA A 6 -14.69 -14.51 0.26
C ALA A 6 -15.79 -13.64 -0.34
N ARG A 7 -15.62 -12.31 -0.25
CA ARG A 7 -16.37 -11.35 -1.06
C ARG A 7 -15.46 -10.81 -2.15
N VAL A 8 -15.73 -11.16 -3.39
CA VAL A 8 -15.04 -10.63 -4.55
C VAL A 8 -15.65 -9.28 -4.94
N THR A 9 -14.85 -8.23 -4.96
CA THR A 9 -15.25 -6.87 -5.35
C THR A 9 -14.46 -6.41 -6.58
N ARG A 10 -14.74 -5.19 -7.04
CA ARG A 10 -13.98 -4.50 -8.08
C ARG A 10 -13.28 -3.30 -7.44
N ALA A 11 -11.96 -3.20 -7.63
CA ALA A 11 -11.23 -1.97 -7.36
C ALA A 11 -11.54 -0.92 -8.43
N THR A 12 -11.81 0.31 -8.01
CA THR A 12 -12.03 1.49 -8.87
C THR A 12 -11.46 2.72 -8.21
N GLU A 13 -11.04 3.72 -8.99
CA GLU A 13 -10.59 5.00 -8.44
C GLU A 13 -11.69 5.71 -7.63
N THR A 14 -11.26 6.48 -6.63
CA THR A 14 -12.15 7.27 -5.75
C THR A 14 -12.05 8.76 -6.04
N ASP A 15 -13.20 9.45 -6.06
CA ASP A 15 -13.24 10.92 -6.17
C ASP A 15 -12.78 11.63 -4.88
N GLU A 16 -12.48 10.88 -3.81
CA GLU A 16 -12.00 11.41 -2.54
C GLU A 16 -10.48 11.64 -2.51
N ALA A 17 -9.76 11.10 -3.50
CA ALA A 17 -8.32 11.18 -3.67
C ALA A 17 -7.94 12.18 -4.79
N PRO A 18 -6.69 12.63 -4.86
CA PRO A 18 -6.13 13.17 -6.09
C PRO A 18 -6.21 12.14 -7.24
N ASP A 19 -6.24 12.63 -8.48
CA ASP A 19 -6.28 11.79 -9.67
C ASP A 19 -5.12 10.77 -9.64
N GLY A 20 -5.45 9.48 -9.80
CA GLY A 20 -4.45 8.40 -9.81
C GLY A 20 -3.86 8.02 -8.44
N GLU A 21 -4.39 8.55 -7.33
CA GLU A 21 -3.79 8.37 -6.00
C GLU A 21 -4.69 7.67 -4.97
N GLY A 22 -5.76 6.99 -5.40
CA GLY A 22 -6.59 6.29 -4.43
C GLY A 22 -7.75 5.49 -5.02
N LEU A 23 -8.11 4.46 -4.27
CA LEU A 23 -9.15 3.52 -4.66
C LEU A 23 -10.34 3.50 -3.70
N THR A 24 -11.39 2.89 -4.20
CA THR A 24 -12.50 2.33 -3.42
C THR A 24 -12.89 0.97 -4.03
N THR A 25 -13.75 0.23 -3.33
CA THR A 25 -14.24 -1.07 -3.81
C THR A 25 -15.74 -1.03 -4.05
N THR A 26 -16.17 -1.68 -5.13
CA THR A 26 -17.57 -1.78 -5.54
C THR A 26 -17.96 -3.22 -5.81
N ASP A 27 -19.26 -3.51 -5.86
CA ASP A 27 -19.73 -4.88 -6.13
C ASP A 27 -19.20 -5.41 -7.47
N ALA A 28 -18.83 -6.69 -7.50
CA ALA A 28 -18.38 -7.34 -8.72
C ALA A 28 -19.55 -7.46 -9.71
N GLY A 29 -19.55 -6.62 -10.75
CA GLY A 29 -20.55 -6.64 -11.83
C GLY A 29 -20.47 -7.85 -12.76
N VAL A 30 -19.48 -8.74 -12.56
CA VAL A 30 -19.25 -9.96 -13.32
C VAL A 30 -18.97 -11.09 -12.33
N GLU A 31 -19.58 -12.26 -12.55
CA GLU A 31 -19.30 -13.45 -11.75
C GLU A 31 -17.87 -13.94 -11.97
N SER A 32 -17.25 -14.42 -10.90
CA SER A 32 -15.88 -14.95 -10.87
C SER A 32 -15.92 -16.40 -10.39
N PHE A 33 -14.82 -17.11 -10.59
CA PHE A 33 -14.63 -18.46 -10.09
C PHE A 33 -13.48 -18.50 -9.10
N VAL A 34 -13.74 -19.14 -7.98
CA VAL A 34 -12.77 -19.47 -6.94
C VAL A 34 -12.28 -20.90 -7.15
N LEU A 35 -10.99 -21.12 -6.96
CA LEU A 35 -10.35 -22.42 -6.93
C LEU A 35 -9.50 -22.53 -5.67
N ILE A 36 -9.55 -23.69 -5.02
CA ILE A 36 -8.66 -24.05 -3.91
C ILE A 36 -7.80 -25.22 -4.39
N GLU A 37 -6.47 -25.09 -4.34
CA GLU A 37 -5.58 -26.09 -4.96
C GLU A 37 -5.78 -27.52 -4.42
N SER A 38 -6.06 -27.66 -3.12
CA SER A 38 -6.29 -28.94 -2.45
C SER A 38 -7.63 -29.60 -2.79
N ASP A 39 -8.61 -28.80 -3.22
CA ASP A 39 -9.94 -29.23 -3.63
C ASP A 39 -10.33 -28.48 -4.91
N PRO A 40 -9.83 -28.93 -6.08
CA PRO A 40 -9.89 -28.19 -7.34
C PRO A 40 -11.28 -28.22 -7.99
N GLU A 41 -12.33 -28.07 -7.20
CA GLU A 41 -13.68 -27.78 -7.66
C GLU A 41 -13.85 -26.26 -7.81
N ALA A 42 -14.26 -25.82 -9.00
CA ALA A 42 -14.50 -24.40 -9.26
C ALA A 42 -15.78 -23.94 -8.56
N VAL A 43 -15.65 -23.01 -7.62
CA VAL A 43 -16.76 -22.41 -6.87
C VAL A 43 -17.13 -21.06 -7.51
N PRO A 44 -18.33 -20.89 -8.09
CA PRO A 44 -18.74 -19.60 -8.64
C PRO A 44 -19.07 -18.60 -7.52
N THR A 45 -18.87 -17.31 -7.81
CA THR A 45 -19.39 -16.24 -6.95
C THR A 45 -20.88 -16.01 -7.22
N PHE A 46 -21.60 -15.59 -6.19
CA PHE A 46 -23.04 -15.28 -6.22
C PHE A 46 -23.32 -13.98 -5.46
N ALA A 47 -24.54 -13.44 -5.56
CA ALA A 47 -25.03 -12.30 -4.76
C ALA A 47 -24.04 -11.11 -4.66
N GLY A 48 -23.53 -10.64 -5.79
CA GLY A 48 -22.62 -9.49 -5.83
C GLY A 48 -21.15 -9.80 -5.53
N GLY A 49 -20.75 -11.09 -5.57
CA GLY A 49 -19.35 -11.50 -5.51
C GLY A 49 -18.99 -12.49 -4.39
N VAL A 50 -19.96 -12.97 -3.62
CA VAL A 50 -19.72 -13.90 -2.51
C VAL A 50 -19.40 -15.31 -3.04
N ALA A 51 -18.30 -15.91 -2.59
CA ALA A 51 -17.98 -17.31 -2.80
C ALA A 51 -17.99 -18.07 -1.47
N VAL A 52 -18.46 -19.32 -1.48
CA VAL A 52 -18.46 -20.20 -0.30
C VAL A 52 -18.02 -21.60 -0.73
N ALA A 53 -16.82 -21.99 -0.34
CA ALA A 53 -16.32 -23.35 -0.45
C ALA A 53 -16.53 -24.08 0.88
N ASN A 54 -17.08 -25.30 0.84
CA ASN A 54 -17.35 -26.08 2.06
C ASN A 54 -16.54 -27.36 2.05
N GLY A 55 -16.10 -27.80 3.23
CA GLY A 55 -15.37 -29.06 3.36
C GLY A 55 -13.91 -28.95 2.95
N VAL A 56 -13.36 -27.73 3.01
CA VAL A 56 -11.95 -27.50 2.74
C VAL A 56 -11.14 -28.15 3.88
N PRO A 57 -10.16 -29.03 3.56
CA PRO A 57 -9.37 -29.69 4.59
C PRO A 57 -8.58 -28.67 5.43
N GLU A 58 -8.21 -29.04 6.66
CA GLU A 58 -7.26 -28.24 7.44
C GLU A 58 -5.88 -28.17 6.76
N GLY A 59 -5.17 -27.07 6.98
CA GLY A 59 -3.83 -26.82 6.45
C GLY A 59 -3.76 -25.61 5.53
N ASP A 60 -2.60 -25.44 4.89
CA ASP A 60 -2.34 -24.34 3.97
C ASP A 60 -2.81 -24.68 2.56
N HIS A 61 -3.45 -23.70 1.92
CA HIS A 61 -4.01 -23.83 0.59
C HIS A 61 -3.71 -22.61 -0.24
N ARG A 62 -3.50 -22.82 -1.54
CA ARG A 62 -3.53 -21.74 -2.51
C ARG A 62 -4.97 -21.49 -2.96
N PHE A 63 -5.43 -20.27 -2.73
CA PHE A 63 -6.75 -19.78 -3.12
C PHE A 63 -6.60 -18.84 -4.31
N THR A 64 -7.36 -19.09 -5.37
CA THR A 64 -7.25 -18.31 -6.61
C THR A 64 -8.62 -17.84 -7.06
N VAL A 65 -8.73 -16.58 -7.46
CA VAL A 65 -9.93 -16.00 -8.05
C VAL A 65 -9.66 -15.61 -9.49
N ASN A 66 -10.53 -16.05 -10.41
CA ASN A 66 -10.48 -15.68 -11.81
C ASN A 66 -11.82 -15.07 -12.25
N GLY A 67 -11.77 -13.88 -12.83
CA GLY A 67 -12.93 -13.19 -13.40
C GLY A 67 -12.69 -12.80 -14.86
N ALA A 68 -13.74 -12.83 -15.68
CA ALA A 68 -13.62 -12.39 -17.07
C ALA A 68 -13.25 -10.90 -17.15
N GLY A 69 -12.21 -10.58 -17.93
CA GLY A 69 -11.69 -9.21 -18.06
C GLY A 69 -10.94 -8.68 -16.83
N ARG A 70 -10.66 -9.55 -15.84
CA ARG A 70 -9.95 -9.22 -14.61
C ARG A 70 -8.57 -9.85 -14.57
N THR A 71 -7.70 -9.28 -13.76
CA THR A 71 -6.47 -9.96 -13.36
C THR A 71 -6.80 -11.14 -12.45
N PRO A 72 -6.01 -12.22 -12.52
CA PRO A 72 -6.11 -13.29 -11.54
C PRO A 72 -5.63 -12.76 -10.19
N HIS A 73 -6.29 -13.20 -9.12
CA HIS A 73 -5.82 -13.04 -7.75
C HIS A 73 -5.43 -14.41 -7.21
N SER A 74 -4.33 -14.49 -6.47
CA SER A 74 -3.89 -15.69 -5.79
C SER A 74 -3.33 -15.30 -4.43
N GLU A 75 -3.68 -16.06 -3.40
CA GLU A 75 -3.15 -15.91 -2.04
C GLU A 75 -2.98 -17.29 -1.39
N THR A 76 -2.19 -17.34 -0.33
CA THR A 76 -2.08 -18.49 0.56
C THR A 76 -2.99 -18.26 1.77
N LEU A 77 -3.88 -19.21 2.04
CA LEU A 77 -4.74 -19.21 3.23
C LEU A 77 -4.52 -20.47 4.07
N THR A 78 -4.68 -20.35 5.38
CA THR A 78 -4.62 -21.47 6.32
C THR A 78 -6.02 -21.77 6.85
N VAL A 79 -6.49 -23.00 6.69
CA VAL A 79 -7.73 -23.50 7.30
C VAL A 79 -7.38 -24.21 8.60
N SER A 80 -7.99 -23.80 9.71
CA SER A 80 -7.80 -24.37 11.05
C SER A 80 -9.07 -25.02 11.57
N ALA A 81 -8.99 -26.19 12.23
CA ALA A 81 -10.17 -26.79 12.91
C ALA A 81 -10.76 -25.91 14.02
N ASP A 82 -9.99 -24.98 14.57
CA ASP A 82 -10.47 -24.08 15.63
C ASP A 82 -11.36 -22.96 15.08
N GLU A 83 -11.35 -22.74 13.75
CA GLU A 83 -12.12 -21.71 13.06
C GLU A 83 -13.15 -22.35 12.11
N PRO A 84 -14.46 -22.24 12.40
CA PRO A 84 -15.48 -22.87 11.57
C PRO A 84 -15.58 -22.24 10.17
N VAL A 85 -15.15 -20.99 10.02
CA VAL A 85 -15.16 -20.27 8.75
C VAL A 85 -13.87 -19.46 8.62
N THR A 86 -13.04 -19.84 7.65
CA THR A 86 -11.87 -19.06 7.22
C THR A 86 -12.32 -17.99 6.22
N ARG A 87 -11.83 -16.77 6.39
CA ARG A 87 -12.04 -15.68 5.43
C ARG A 87 -10.85 -15.57 4.51
N ALA A 88 -11.11 -15.59 3.20
CA ALA A 88 -10.13 -15.35 2.16
C ALA A 88 -10.18 -13.88 1.72
N GLY A 89 -9.04 -13.31 1.37
CA GLY A 89 -8.82 -11.90 1.15
C GLY A 89 -8.60 -11.09 2.42
N ALA A 90 -8.10 -9.87 2.24
CA ALA A 90 -7.95 -8.90 3.31
C ALA A 90 -9.32 -8.59 3.95
N ASP A 91 -9.45 -8.89 5.25
CA ASP A 91 -10.72 -8.79 6.00
C ASP A 91 -11.91 -9.55 5.39
N GLY A 92 -11.65 -10.55 4.53
CA GLY A 92 -12.66 -11.31 3.80
C GLY A 92 -13.09 -10.71 2.47
N GLU A 93 -12.40 -9.67 1.99
CA GLU A 93 -12.66 -9.02 0.70
C GLU A 93 -11.48 -9.20 -0.27
N ILE A 94 -11.79 -9.48 -1.53
CA ILE A 94 -10.83 -9.63 -2.63
C ILE A 94 -11.20 -8.65 -3.75
N PRO A 95 -10.59 -7.47 -3.79
CA PRO A 95 -10.82 -6.50 -4.85
C PRO A 95 -10.06 -6.90 -6.12
N LEU A 96 -10.78 -7.26 -7.18
CA LEU A 96 -10.20 -7.56 -8.48
C LEU A 96 -10.00 -6.29 -9.31
N VAL A 97 -8.87 -6.25 -10.03
CA VAL A 97 -8.50 -5.15 -10.93
C VAL A 97 -8.91 -5.49 -12.36
N ALA A 98 -9.40 -4.51 -13.12
CA ALA A 98 -9.62 -4.69 -14.55
C ALA A 98 -8.27 -4.88 -15.25
N ARG A 99 -8.19 -5.78 -16.23
CA ARG A 99 -6.91 -6.08 -16.90
C ARG A 99 -6.29 -4.87 -17.60
N GLU A 100 -7.13 -3.95 -18.06
CA GLU A 100 -6.72 -2.71 -18.74
C GLU A 100 -6.12 -1.66 -17.80
N ASP A 101 -6.46 -1.72 -16.51
CA ASP A 101 -6.02 -0.77 -15.48
C ASP A 101 -5.00 -1.39 -14.52
N ALA A 102 -4.46 -2.58 -14.85
CA ALA A 102 -3.68 -3.37 -13.91
C ALA A 102 -2.17 -3.21 -14.11
N ARG A 103 -1.47 -3.00 -12.99
CA ARG A 103 -0.01 -3.03 -12.91
C ARG A 103 0.44 -4.16 -12.00
N LYS A 104 1.49 -4.85 -12.40
CA LYS A 104 2.04 -5.97 -11.65
C LYS A 104 3.10 -5.46 -10.68
N VAL A 105 2.95 -5.79 -9.41
CA VAL A 105 3.98 -5.61 -8.37
C VAL A 105 4.57 -6.98 -8.07
N GLU A 106 5.88 -7.09 -8.16
CA GLU A 106 6.64 -8.31 -7.88
C GLU A 106 7.55 -8.08 -6.67
N LEU A 107 7.58 -9.06 -5.78
CA LEU A 107 8.43 -9.10 -4.60
C LEU A 107 9.27 -10.38 -4.67
N ASP A 108 10.57 -10.26 -4.44
CA ASP A 108 11.49 -11.39 -4.43
C ASP A 108 12.60 -11.19 -3.38
N ASP A 109 12.74 -12.15 -2.47
CA ASP A 109 13.73 -12.14 -1.40
C ASP A 109 14.99 -12.96 -1.71
N ALA A 110 15.16 -13.50 -2.92
CA ALA A 110 16.26 -14.42 -3.22
C ALA A 110 17.65 -13.79 -3.04
N GLU A 111 17.73 -12.46 -3.11
CA GLU A 111 18.94 -11.66 -2.87
C GLU A 111 18.88 -10.85 -1.55
N SER A 112 17.86 -11.10 -0.72
CA SER A 112 17.69 -10.49 0.59
C SER A 112 18.37 -11.30 1.70
N ASP A 113 18.67 -10.62 2.80
CA ASP A 113 19.07 -11.24 4.07
C ASP A 113 17.86 -11.56 4.98
N ALA A 114 16.63 -11.17 4.58
CA ALA A 114 15.40 -11.42 5.31
C ALA A 114 14.62 -12.60 4.69
N ASP A 115 14.32 -13.62 5.50
CA ASP A 115 13.47 -14.75 5.12
C ASP A 115 11.99 -14.31 5.18
N LEU A 116 11.40 -13.91 4.05
CA LEU A 116 10.05 -13.36 4.04
C LEU A 116 8.95 -14.43 4.15
N THR A 117 7.99 -14.19 5.03
CA THR A 117 6.89 -15.12 5.31
C THR A 117 5.51 -14.56 5.00
N ARG A 118 5.38 -13.23 4.87
CA ARG A 118 4.11 -12.57 4.60
C ARG A 118 4.28 -11.29 3.80
N THR A 119 3.32 -11.03 2.90
CA THR A 119 3.23 -9.78 2.14
C THR A 119 1.81 -9.24 2.20
N ALA A 120 1.68 -7.93 2.28
CA ALA A 120 0.41 -7.26 2.18
C ALA A 120 0.52 -5.98 1.35
N VAL A 121 -0.58 -5.61 0.71
CA VAL A 121 -0.70 -4.36 -0.04
C VAL A 121 -1.90 -3.57 0.46
N GLU A 122 -1.66 -2.30 0.74
CA GLU A 122 -2.60 -1.37 1.34
C GLU A 122 -2.64 -0.09 0.50
N ASP A 123 -3.81 0.24 -0.05
CA ASP A 123 -4.05 1.53 -0.71
C ASP A 123 -4.36 2.61 0.33
N ASP A 124 -3.91 3.84 0.10
CA ASP A 124 -4.09 4.97 1.02
C ASP A 124 -5.58 5.22 1.38
N PHE A 125 -6.51 4.89 0.47
CA PHE A 125 -7.95 5.14 0.62
C PHE A 125 -8.77 3.85 0.83
N ALA A 126 -8.52 2.81 0.04
CA ALA A 126 -9.24 1.54 0.14
C ALA A 126 -8.77 0.68 1.32
N GLY A 127 -7.65 1.02 1.95
CA GLY A 127 -7.05 0.22 3.03
C GLY A 127 -6.42 -1.06 2.48
N ARG A 128 -6.36 -2.09 3.33
CA ARG A 128 -5.69 -3.34 2.97
C ARG A 128 -6.49 -4.08 1.92
N ILE A 129 -5.89 -4.31 0.76
CA ILE A 129 -6.53 -4.96 -0.40
C ILE A 129 -5.95 -6.34 -0.70
N TYR A 130 -4.80 -6.67 -0.11
CA TYR A 130 -4.13 -7.94 -0.27
C TYR A 130 -3.37 -8.29 1.01
N ASP A 131 -3.41 -9.56 1.42
CA ASP A 131 -2.68 -10.08 2.57
C ASP A 131 -2.48 -11.59 2.41
N SER A 132 -1.24 -12.04 2.22
CA SER A 132 -0.93 -13.45 1.95
C SER A 132 0.32 -13.90 2.67
N ALA A 133 0.32 -15.15 3.13
CA ALA A 133 1.56 -15.86 3.45
C ALA A 133 2.33 -16.19 2.17
N ILE A 134 3.67 -16.14 2.24
CA ILE A 134 4.57 -16.31 1.10
C ILE A 134 5.78 -17.18 1.47
N ASP A 135 6.44 -17.71 0.45
CA ASP A 135 7.73 -18.42 0.56
C ASP A 135 8.75 -17.65 -0.29
N GLY A 136 9.19 -16.52 0.26
CA GLY A 136 10.21 -15.62 -0.30
C GLY A 136 9.86 -14.79 -1.53
N SER A 137 8.89 -15.19 -2.34
CA SER A 137 8.44 -14.42 -3.51
C SER A 137 6.92 -14.29 -3.58
N ASP A 138 6.47 -13.18 -4.17
CA ASP A 138 5.06 -12.93 -4.42
C ASP A 138 4.84 -12.00 -5.62
N ALA A 139 3.66 -12.05 -6.20
CA ALA A 139 3.24 -11.13 -7.24
C ALA A 139 1.75 -10.84 -7.19
N VAL A 140 1.42 -9.55 -7.15
CA VAL A 140 0.04 -9.06 -7.07
C VAL A 140 -0.22 -8.04 -8.18
N TYR A 141 -1.44 -8.06 -8.71
CA TYR A 141 -1.90 -7.02 -9.62
C TYR A 141 -2.63 -5.95 -8.82
N VAL A 142 -2.18 -4.71 -8.95
CA VAL A 142 -2.77 -3.52 -8.35
C VAL A 142 -3.38 -2.63 -9.44
N HIS A 143 -4.30 -1.75 -9.07
CA HIS A 143 -4.87 -0.76 -10.00
C HIS A 143 -3.86 0.37 -10.24
N ALA A 144 -3.77 0.85 -11.48
CA ALA A 144 -2.79 1.86 -11.86
C ALA A 144 -3.01 3.19 -11.14
N GLY A 145 -4.27 3.63 -11.03
CA GLY A 145 -4.68 4.83 -10.28
C GLY A 145 -4.77 4.69 -8.74
N GLY A 146 -3.94 3.84 -8.14
CA GLY A 146 -3.86 3.71 -6.68
C GLY A 146 -2.49 4.08 -6.14
N ALA A 147 -2.41 4.31 -4.83
CA ALA A 147 -1.16 4.65 -4.16
C ALA A 147 -0.98 3.73 -2.95
N TYR A 148 0.07 2.91 -3.01
CA TYR A 148 0.14 1.71 -2.17
C TYR A 148 1.30 1.73 -1.18
N THR A 149 1.08 1.03 -0.09
CA THR A 149 2.10 0.55 0.82
C THR A 149 2.19 -0.96 0.66
N THR A 150 3.35 -1.46 0.23
CA THR A 150 3.66 -2.88 0.31
C THR A 150 4.36 -3.15 1.64
N GLU A 151 3.71 -3.90 2.51
CA GLU A 151 4.26 -4.35 3.80
C GLU A 151 4.79 -5.78 3.63
N VAL A 152 5.99 -6.02 4.13
CA VAL A 152 6.59 -7.36 4.19
C VAL A 152 6.85 -7.73 5.65
N ARG A 153 6.79 -9.02 5.95
CA ARG A 153 7.20 -9.57 7.24
C ARG A 153 8.11 -10.75 7.06
N ASP A 154 9.13 -10.82 7.89
CA ASP A 154 10.04 -11.97 7.93
C ASP A 154 9.64 -13.02 8.98
N ALA A 155 10.45 -14.07 9.09
CA ALA A 155 10.23 -15.17 10.02
C ALA A 155 10.31 -14.78 11.52
N ASP A 156 10.90 -13.63 11.85
CA ASP A 156 10.96 -13.07 13.20
C ASP A 156 9.77 -12.12 13.48
N ASP A 157 8.81 -12.02 12.56
CA ASP A 157 7.68 -11.06 12.57
C ASP A 157 8.11 -9.58 12.49
N GLU A 158 9.36 -9.33 12.07
CA GLU A 158 9.84 -7.97 11.82
C GLU A 158 9.28 -7.43 10.51
N VAL A 159 8.98 -6.13 10.50
CA VAL A 159 8.20 -5.50 9.42
C VAL A 159 9.10 -4.62 8.56
N GLY A 160 8.92 -4.70 7.24
CA GLY A 160 9.39 -3.72 6.26
C GLY A 160 8.21 -3.08 5.53
N ALA A 161 8.39 -1.86 5.01
CA ALA A 161 7.36 -1.19 4.21
C ALA A 161 7.98 -0.45 3.03
N TYR A 162 7.27 -0.43 1.90
CA TYR A 162 7.70 0.17 0.64
C TYR A 162 6.58 0.99 0.03
N ARG A 163 6.89 2.20 -0.42
CA ARG A 163 5.95 3.04 -1.15
C ARG A 163 5.91 2.59 -2.62
N VAL A 164 4.72 2.27 -3.14
CA VAL A 164 4.52 1.83 -4.53
C VAL A 164 3.44 2.68 -5.18
N ASN A 165 3.83 3.44 -6.21
CA ASN A 165 2.93 4.22 -7.04
C ASN A 165 3.06 3.74 -8.49
N PRO A 166 2.07 3.03 -9.05
CA PRO A 166 2.20 2.44 -10.37
C PRO A 166 2.30 3.45 -11.51
N ASP A 167 1.55 4.55 -11.41
CA ASP A 167 1.59 5.68 -12.34
C ASP A 167 1.77 7.00 -11.58
N PRO A 168 3.01 7.33 -11.16
CA PRO A 168 3.22 8.55 -10.38
C PRO A 168 2.94 9.80 -11.22
N PRO A 169 2.41 10.87 -10.60
CA PRO A 169 2.10 12.12 -11.32
C PRO A 169 3.34 12.67 -12.02
N GLY A 170 3.20 12.96 -13.33
CA GLY A 170 4.31 13.41 -14.18
C GLY A 170 5.10 12.29 -14.87
N ALA A 171 4.79 11.02 -14.63
CA ALA A 171 5.32 9.88 -15.40
C ALA A 171 4.70 9.75 -16.80
N GLY A 172 3.93 10.76 -17.24
CA GLY A 172 3.38 10.83 -18.60
C GLY A 172 4.45 10.45 -19.61
N SER A 173 4.12 9.46 -20.42
CA SER A 173 5.00 8.80 -21.39
C SER A 173 5.66 9.84 -22.31
N ASP A 174 6.84 10.34 -21.92
CA ASP A 174 7.66 11.23 -22.76
C ASP A 174 8.31 10.43 -23.91
N ASP A 175 8.27 9.10 -23.83
CA ASP A 175 8.60 8.20 -24.92
C ASP A 175 7.30 7.75 -25.59
N GLY A 176 6.96 8.40 -26.71
CA GLY A 176 5.85 8.06 -27.60
C GLY A 176 6.02 6.71 -28.33
N ASP A 177 6.48 5.68 -27.63
CA ASP A 177 6.48 4.31 -28.11
C ASP A 177 5.13 3.68 -27.73
N ASP A 178 4.12 3.94 -28.57
CA ASP A 178 2.86 3.20 -28.68
C ASP A 178 3.13 1.79 -29.21
N SER A 179 4.05 1.07 -28.59
CA SER A 179 4.11 -0.37 -28.69
C SER A 179 3.27 -0.89 -27.53
N GLY A 180 2.20 -1.62 -27.83
CA GLY A 180 1.33 -2.24 -26.81
C GLY A 180 2.03 -3.33 -25.98
N GLU A 181 3.27 -3.10 -25.57
CA GLU A 181 4.00 -3.88 -24.59
C GLU A 181 3.41 -3.55 -23.21
N THR A 182 3.13 -4.60 -22.44
CA THR A 182 2.71 -4.45 -21.05
C THR A 182 3.84 -3.77 -20.31
N GLU A 183 3.56 -2.66 -19.63
CA GLU A 183 4.56 -1.93 -18.84
C GLU A 183 5.30 -2.90 -17.90
N ASP A 184 6.61 -2.70 -17.75
CA ASP A 184 7.43 -3.58 -16.92
C ASP A 184 6.87 -3.69 -15.49
N PRO A 185 6.92 -4.89 -14.87
CA PRO A 185 6.49 -5.05 -13.48
C PRO A 185 7.28 -4.13 -12.55
N ILE A 186 6.60 -3.61 -11.53
CA ILE A 186 7.22 -2.85 -10.44
C ILE A 186 7.86 -3.88 -9.50
N ARG A 187 9.18 -3.81 -9.33
CA ARG A 187 9.92 -4.81 -8.55
C ARG A 187 10.41 -4.23 -7.23
N ILE A 188 10.14 -4.97 -6.16
CA ILE A 188 10.78 -4.77 -4.86
C ILE A 188 11.84 -5.85 -4.74
N GLU A 189 13.06 -5.47 -5.11
CA GLU A 189 14.25 -6.35 -5.06
C GLU A 189 14.94 -6.18 -3.71
N ARG A 190 15.42 -7.29 -3.14
CA ARG A 190 16.16 -7.30 -1.86
C ARG A 190 15.39 -6.64 -0.70
N PRO A 191 14.15 -7.07 -0.43
CA PRO A 191 13.33 -6.52 0.64
C PRO A 191 13.96 -6.72 2.02
N GLU A 192 14.09 -5.66 2.77
CA GLU A 192 14.61 -5.57 4.14
C GLU A 192 13.44 -5.42 5.13
N THR A 193 13.67 -5.79 6.38
CA THR A 193 12.77 -5.56 7.52
C THR A 193 13.49 -4.78 8.62
N GLY A 194 12.73 -4.08 9.46
CA GLY A 194 13.25 -3.33 10.60
C GLY A 194 13.23 -1.82 10.44
N ALA A 195 14.03 -1.12 11.25
CA ALA A 195 13.93 0.34 11.37
C ALA A 195 14.31 1.09 10.08
N ALA A 196 15.32 0.64 9.32
CA ALA A 196 15.77 1.28 8.08
C ALA A 196 14.67 1.34 7.00
N PRO A 197 14.07 0.23 6.52
CA PRO A 197 13.04 0.30 5.49
C PRO A 197 11.80 1.07 5.95
N LEU A 198 11.44 1.00 7.24
CA LEU A 198 10.31 1.76 7.79
C LEU A 198 10.59 3.28 7.84
N ALA A 199 11.81 3.69 8.18
CA ALA A 199 12.22 5.08 8.11
C ALA A 199 12.30 5.59 6.66
N GLY A 200 12.81 4.78 5.74
CA GLY A 200 12.84 5.07 4.31
C GLY A 200 11.43 5.29 3.74
N TYR A 201 10.48 4.41 4.07
CA TYR A 201 9.08 4.58 3.71
C TYR A 201 8.51 5.94 4.16
N VAL A 202 8.82 6.37 5.39
CA VAL A 202 8.34 7.65 5.92
C VAL A 202 8.95 8.82 5.15
N ALA A 203 10.22 8.72 4.75
CA ALA A 203 10.87 9.71 3.89
C ALA A 203 10.17 9.80 2.53
N ASP A 204 9.93 8.67 1.87
CA ASP A 204 9.27 8.60 0.55
C ASP A 204 7.87 9.22 0.60
N VAL A 205 7.05 8.82 1.58
CA VAL A 205 5.69 9.36 1.74
C VAL A 205 5.71 10.86 2.05
N ALA A 206 6.64 11.33 2.89
CA ALA A 206 6.77 12.75 3.20
C ALA A 206 7.23 13.57 1.98
N GLU A 207 8.12 13.03 1.16
CA GLU A 207 8.63 13.68 -0.05
C GLU A 207 7.56 13.74 -1.15
N GLU A 208 6.87 12.62 -1.40
CA GLU A 208 5.74 12.57 -2.32
C GLU A 208 4.67 13.59 -1.94
N THR A 209 4.29 13.59 -0.65
CA THR A 209 3.30 14.54 -0.13
C THR A 209 3.78 15.99 -0.25
N ARG A 210 5.08 16.25 0.01
CA ARG A 210 5.68 17.58 -0.16
C ARG A 210 5.57 18.05 -1.61
N ALA A 211 5.93 17.19 -2.56
CA ALA A 211 5.90 17.50 -3.98
C ALA A 211 4.48 17.83 -4.44
N ALA A 212 3.48 17.04 -4.03
CA ALA A 212 2.08 17.30 -4.33
C ALA A 212 1.58 18.63 -3.73
N VAL A 213 1.94 18.93 -2.48
CA VAL A 213 1.62 20.21 -1.82
C VAL A 213 2.27 21.40 -2.53
N ALA A 214 3.54 21.26 -2.95
CA ALA A 214 4.25 22.30 -3.68
C ALA A 214 3.64 22.56 -5.06
N ALA A 215 3.23 21.50 -5.78
CA ALA A 215 2.54 21.61 -7.06
C ALA A 215 1.21 22.36 -6.90
N ALA A 216 0.39 22.00 -5.92
CA ALA A 216 -0.87 22.69 -5.63
C ALA A 216 -0.65 24.17 -5.24
N ALA A 217 0.45 24.48 -4.54
CA ALA A 217 0.80 25.86 -4.22
C ALA A 217 1.14 26.68 -5.48
N ALA A 218 1.86 26.09 -6.44
CA ALA A 218 2.23 26.72 -7.69
C ALA A 218 1.02 27.00 -8.59
N GLU A 219 0.03 26.10 -8.62
CA GLU A 219 -1.22 26.31 -9.36
C GLU A 219 -2.12 27.41 -8.75
N SER A 220 -1.90 27.75 -7.48
CA SER A 220 -2.71 28.72 -6.75
C SER A 220 -2.19 30.17 -6.83
N ASP A 221 -1.00 30.41 -7.39
CA ASP A 221 -0.32 31.72 -7.40
C ASP A 221 -0.89 32.73 -8.43
N ASP A 222 -1.91 32.34 -9.20
CA ASP A 222 -2.59 33.19 -10.19
C ASP A 222 -3.67 34.14 -9.60
N GLY A 223 -3.83 34.21 -8.27
CA GLY A 223 -4.83 35.08 -7.62
C GLY A 223 -4.37 35.68 -6.28
N ASP A 224 -4.58 36.99 -6.12
CA ASP A 224 -4.29 37.79 -4.91
C ASP A 224 -4.93 37.21 -3.61
N GLY A 225 -4.26 36.25 -2.96
CA GLY A 225 -4.72 35.56 -1.75
C GLY A 225 -3.59 35.28 -0.76
N SER A 226 -3.18 36.29 0.01
CA SER A 226 -1.98 36.25 0.88
C SER A 226 -2.09 35.35 2.15
N GLY A 227 -3.26 34.76 2.44
CA GLY A 227 -3.50 33.96 3.65
C GLY A 227 -3.23 32.45 3.49
N PRO A 228 -3.99 31.75 2.61
CA PRO A 228 -3.87 30.30 2.43
C PRO A 228 -2.51 29.85 1.90
N SER A 229 -1.90 30.63 1.01
CA SER A 229 -0.58 30.36 0.43
C SER A 229 0.53 30.28 1.50
N ASN A 230 0.48 31.11 2.53
CA ASN A 230 1.46 31.08 3.63
C ASN A 230 1.34 29.81 4.49
N ALA A 231 0.12 29.29 4.67
CA ALA A 231 -0.12 28.05 5.40
C ALA A 231 0.37 26.83 4.61
N VAL A 232 0.07 26.76 3.32
CA VAL A 232 0.53 25.71 2.39
C VAL A 232 2.07 25.67 2.32
N ASN A 233 2.72 26.81 2.12
CA ASN A 233 4.19 26.92 2.17
C ASN A 233 4.77 26.49 3.54
N GLY A 234 4.00 26.65 4.62
CA GLY A 234 4.39 26.22 5.95
C GLY A 234 4.29 24.69 6.13
N LEU A 235 3.30 24.06 5.51
CA LEU A 235 3.14 22.62 5.45
C LEU A 235 4.25 21.98 4.62
N GLU A 236 4.54 22.50 3.42
CA GLU A 236 5.63 22.02 2.55
C GLU A 236 6.98 22.01 3.30
N ARG A 237 7.30 23.09 4.01
CA ARG A 237 8.52 23.18 4.83
C ARG A 237 8.54 22.21 6.01
N ALA A 238 7.37 21.88 6.57
CA ALA A 238 7.27 20.89 7.65
C ALA A 238 7.51 19.47 7.11
N LEU A 239 6.95 19.15 5.94
CA LEU A 239 7.17 17.89 5.23
C LEU A 239 8.64 17.72 4.84
N ALA A 240 9.26 18.75 4.24
CA ALA A 240 10.69 18.74 3.94
C ALA A 240 11.56 18.43 5.18
N ALA A 241 11.18 18.99 6.33
CA ALA A 241 11.89 18.72 7.57
C ALA A 241 11.67 17.29 8.10
N ALA A 242 10.55 16.64 7.78
CA ALA A 242 10.31 15.25 8.13
C ALA A 242 11.11 14.30 7.23
N VAL A 243 11.15 14.53 5.91
CA VAL A 243 12.01 13.82 4.96
C VAL A 243 13.45 13.78 5.48
N ASP A 244 14.00 14.97 5.75
CA ASP A 244 15.32 15.17 6.32
C ASP A 244 15.61 14.36 7.61
N GLN A 245 14.61 14.14 8.47
CA GLN A 245 14.81 13.37 9.71
C GLN A 245 14.65 11.88 9.48
N ALA A 246 13.71 11.48 8.61
CA ALA A 246 13.45 10.10 8.25
C ALA A 246 14.65 9.48 7.50
N GLU A 247 15.19 10.19 6.50
CA GLU A 247 16.44 9.77 5.81
C GLU A 247 17.61 9.60 6.78
N ARG A 248 17.71 10.49 7.77
CA ARG A 248 18.75 10.43 8.82
C ARG A 248 18.53 9.29 9.82
N ALA A 249 17.30 8.85 10.03
CA ALA A 249 16.99 7.70 10.85
C ALA A 249 17.36 6.43 10.09
N GLU A 250 16.95 6.35 8.82
CA GLU A 250 17.26 5.26 7.89
C GLU A 250 18.78 5.07 7.72
N GLU A 251 19.54 6.14 7.46
CA GLU A 251 21.00 6.07 7.32
C GLU A 251 21.66 5.48 8.57
N ARG A 252 21.24 5.94 9.76
CA ARG A 252 21.78 5.44 11.03
C ARG A 252 21.43 4.00 11.30
N ALA A 253 20.21 3.60 10.94
CA ALA A 253 19.76 2.22 11.07
C ALA A 253 20.64 1.31 10.21
N ARG A 254 20.90 1.69 8.95
CA ARG A 254 21.85 0.98 8.07
C ARG A 254 23.29 0.96 8.59
N GLU A 255 23.71 1.98 9.32
CA GLU A 255 25.02 2.00 10.00
C GLU A 255 25.06 1.15 11.29
N GLY A 256 23.91 0.63 11.74
CA GLY A 256 23.80 -0.14 12.98
C GLY A 256 23.77 0.72 14.26
N ASP A 257 23.56 2.03 14.14
CA ASP A 257 23.50 2.97 15.27
C ASP A 257 22.09 3.02 15.88
N ARG A 258 21.75 2.04 16.73
CA ARG A 258 20.42 1.97 17.39
C ARG A 258 20.07 3.25 18.16
N GLU A 259 20.97 3.71 19.04
CA GLU A 259 20.70 4.88 19.89
C GLU A 259 20.51 6.15 19.04
N GLY A 260 21.28 6.28 17.96
CA GLY A 260 21.10 7.35 17.00
C GLY A 260 19.80 7.25 16.21
N THR A 261 19.42 6.04 15.79
CA THR A 261 18.17 5.74 15.08
C THR A 261 16.97 6.11 15.93
N ASP A 262 16.89 5.60 17.17
CA ASP A 262 15.79 5.86 18.10
C ASP A 262 15.58 7.36 18.32
N ARG A 263 16.68 8.10 18.54
CA ARG A 263 16.66 9.56 18.70
C ARG A 263 16.11 10.27 17.46
N GLN A 264 16.42 9.79 16.26
CA GLN A 264 15.87 10.38 15.04
C GLN A 264 14.41 10.02 14.83
N LEU A 265 14.00 8.78 15.14
CA LEU A 265 12.60 8.38 15.07
C LEU A 265 11.74 9.22 16.03
N GLU A 266 12.22 9.50 17.25
CA GLU A 266 11.58 10.46 18.18
C GLU A 266 11.40 11.84 17.54
N ASN A 267 12.44 12.34 16.85
CA ASN A 267 12.35 13.62 16.13
C ASN A 267 11.34 13.54 14.98
N VAL A 268 11.25 12.42 14.26
CA VAL A 268 10.27 12.22 13.19
C VAL A 268 8.85 12.28 13.75
N VAL A 269 8.57 11.63 14.90
CA VAL A 269 7.26 11.74 15.59
C VAL A 269 6.89 13.21 15.85
N ASP A 270 7.82 14.00 16.40
CA ASP A 270 7.61 15.43 16.64
C ASP A 270 7.34 16.22 15.34
N ARG A 271 7.96 15.81 14.22
CA ARG A 271 7.72 16.42 12.91
C ARG A 271 6.35 16.06 12.37
N ILE A 272 5.93 14.81 12.49
CA ILE A 272 4.62 14.34 12.04
C ILE A 272 3.51 15.11 12.78
N ALA A 273 3.58 15.21 14.11
CA ALA A 273 2.61 15.98 14.89
C ALA A 273 2.54 17.45 14.42
N ARG A 274 3.68 18.05 14.07
CA ARG A 274 3.71 19.40 13.51
C ARG A 274 3.10 19.48 12.11
N ILE A 275 3.28 18.45 11.27
CA ILE A 275 2.67 18.39 9.94
C ILE A 275 1.14 18.34 10.10
N GLU A 276 0.59 17.57 11.04
CA GLU A 276 -0.86 17.53 11.31
C GLU A 276 -1.43 18.91 11.64
N GLU A 277 -0.77 19.64 12.54
CA GLU A 277 -1.15 21.01 12.90
C GLU A 277 -1.12 21.95 11.67
N ARG A 278 -0.10 21.79 10.82
CA ARG A 278 0.09 22.61 9.62
C ARG A 278 -0.92 22.27 8.54
N LEU A 279 -1.23 20.99 8.35
CA LEU A 279 -2.26 20.51 7.44
C LEU A 279 -3.61 21.11 7.85
N ALA A 280 -3.97 21.04 9.13
CA ALA A 280 -5.22 21.62 9.63
C ALA A 280 -5.36 23.12 9.28
N ALA A 281 -4.26 23.88 9.35
CA ALA A 281 -4.24 25.29 8.94
C ALA A 281 -4.22 25.51 7.42
N ALA A 282 -3.64 24.58 6.66
CA ALA A 282 -3.50 24.66 5.20
C ALA A 282 -4.71 24.11 4.42
N ARG A 283 -5.63 23.38 5.08
CA ARG A 283 -6.78 22.70 4.44
C ARG A 283 -7.60 23.59 3.50
N GLU A 284 -7.83 24.85 3.87
CA GLU A 284 -8.61 25.79 3.02
C GLU A 284 -7.88 26.21 1.74
N GLY A 285 -6.55 26.08 1.71
CA GLY A 285 -5.70 26.41 0.57
C GLY A 285 -5.28 25.20 -0.27
N LEU A 286 -5.76 24.00 0.04
CA LEU A 286 -5.43 22.78 -0.68
C LEU A 286 -6.66 22.21 -1.40
N PRO A 287 -6.49 21.54 -2.56
CA PRO A 287 -7.52 20.70 -3.13
C PRO A 287 -8.04 19.68 -2.09
N PRO A 288 -9.36 19.43 -2.00
CA PRO A 288 -9.92 18.53 -0.99
C PRO A 288 -9.33 17.12 -1.01
N GLY A 289 -9.13 16.54 -2.21
CA GLY A 289 -8.52 15.22 -2.37
C GLY A 289 -7.09 15.20 -1.82
N LEU A 290 -6.28 16.22 -2.12
CA LEU A 290 -4.91 16.33 -1.61
C LEU A 290 -4.86 16.49 -0.08
N ALA A 291 -5.78 17.27 0.49
CA ALA A 291 -5.87 17.41 1.95
C ALA A 291 -6.25 16.08 2.63
N ASN A 292 -7.12 15.27 2.01
CA ASN A 292 -7.49 13.94 2.49
C ASN A 292 -6.31 12.96 2.37
N ALA A 293 -5.65 12.91 1.21
CA ALA A 293 -4.49 12.06 0.96
C ALA A 293 -3.35 12.38 1.94
N THR A 294 -3.05 13.67 2.15
CA THR A 294 -2.04 14.10 3.14
C THR A 294 -2.40 13.58 4.53
N GLY A 295 -3.68 13.65 4.93
CA GLY A 295 -4.13 13.11 6.22
C GLY A 295 -3.90 11.60 6.34
N LYS A 296 -4.29 10.82 5.32
CA LYS A 296 -4.09 9.36 5.27
C LYS A 296 -2.62 8.97 5.31
N ARG A 297 -1.78 9.68 4.56
CA ARG A 297 -0.33 9.48 4.53
C ARG A 297 0.33 9.77 5.87
N ILE A 298 -0.14 10.77 6.62
CA ILE A 298 0.31 11.04 7.99
C ILE A 298 -0.08 9.89 8.93
N GLU A 299 -1.29 9.34 8.83
CA GLU A 299 -1.72 8.18 9.62
C GLU A 299 -0.79 6.98 9.35
N GLN A 300 -0.46 6.70 8.08
CA GLN A 300 0.48 5.65 7.70
C GLN A 300 1.89 5.92 8.22
N ALA A 301 2.43 7.12 8.00
CA ALA A 301 3.75 7.49 8.47
C ALA A 301 3.88 7.33 9.99
N THR A 302 2.86 7.74 10.75
CA THR A 302 2.81 7.56 12.21
C THR A 302 2.90 6.07 12.58
N LYS A 303 2.06 5.23 11.97
CA LYS A 303 2.08 3.78 12.18
C LYS A 303 3.47 3.18 11.87
N ARG A 304 4.13 3.61 10.79
CA ARG A 304 5.44 3.06 10.40
C ARG A 304 6.57 3.54 11.30
N VAL A 305 6.53 4.77 11.79
CA VAL A 305 7.50 5.25 12.79
C VAL A 305 7.34 4.49 14.11
N GLU A 306 6.11 4.24 14.55
CA GLU A 306 5.87 3.40 15.74
C GLU A 306 6.39 1.97 15.55
N GLN A 307 6.18 1.37 14.39
CA GLN A 307 6.77 0.06 14.07
C GLN A 307 8.30 0.12 14.10
N ALA A 308 8.91 1.16 13.51
CA ALA A 308 10.37 1.32 13.49
C ALA A 308 10.96 1.45 14.90
N GLN A 309 10.29 2.18 15.80
CA GLN A 309 10.71 2.33 17.20
C GLN A 309 10.60 1.03 18.02
N ASN A 310 9.68 0.15 17.64
CA ASN A 310 9.47 -1.13 18.31
C ASN A 310 10.26 -2.28 17.68
N SER A 311 10.89 -2.05 16.53
CA SER A 311 11.69 -3.04 15.80
C SER A 311 12.95 -3.43 16.59
N GLU A 312 13.24 -4.73 16.65
CA GLU A 312 14.51 -5.22 17.16
C GLU A 312 15.61 -5.14 16.09
N LYS A 313 15.22 -5.21 14.80
CA LYS A 313 16.10 -5.04 13.63
C LYS A 313 16.33 -3.57 13.26
N LEU A 314 17.52 -3.27 12.76
CA LEU A 314 17.89 -1.94 12.25
C LEU A 314 17.94 -1.98 10.74
#